data_AF-A0A816AYJ8-F1
#
_entry.id   AF-A0A816AYJ8-F1
#
_cell.length_a   1.000
_cell.length_b   1.000
_cell.length_c   1.000
_cell.angle_alpha   90.00
_cell.angle_beta   90.00
_cell.angle_gamma   90.00
#
_symmetry.space_group_name_H-M   'P 1'
#
loop_
_entity.id
_entity.type
_entity.pdbx_description
1 polymer ?
#
loop_
_entity_poly.entity_id
_entity_poly.type
_entity_poly.pdbx_seq_one_letter_code
_entity_poly.pdbx_strand_id
1 'polypeptide(L)'
;MGKSLASYILCIYLIINYLLTVAKANINWNGNNWAMGCDFYRNDLCNARIPSEQCGGHCSRTPGCTHFAWNRYNGGTCWMKRGSVTKNNAFKTSDPTMVCGVIIESNGGGHNGGGQAGTTTRYWDCCKPSCSWPGKVSGSNTQVRTCSWGGYNVLYNPNAVSGCDGGHAFACNNQMPWAVNDQLAYGFAAATIPGMNEQSRCCACYKLDFTSGPVTGKSMIVQITNSGSDVHANQFDLQIPGGGVGMFNGCSRQWGAGPNGWGQRYGGVSSREECYALPQAIRDGCFFRFDWFKGADNPNMVYSKVKCPQELINVSGCKRNDE
;
A
#
# COMPACT_ATOMS: atom_id res chain seq x y z
N MET A 1 -48.74 -46.48 9.77
CA MET A 1 -47.53 -46.42 8.90
C MET A 1 -47.20 -44.94 8.68
N GLY A 2 -46.19 -44.36 9.32
CA GLY A 2 -45.95 -42.90 9.17
C GLY A 2 -44.92 -42.26 10.10
N LYS A 3 -43.96 -43.01 10.63
CA LYS A 3 -42.84 -42.46 11.41
C LYS A 3 -41.56 -43.18 11.00
N SER A 4 -40.88 -42.73 9.95
CA SER A 4 -39.54 -43.27 9.64
C SER A 4 -38.66 -42.36 8.77
N LEU A 5 -39.19 -41.61 7.81
CA LEU A 5 -38.32 -40.82 6.92
C LEU A 5 -37.78 -39.52 7.54
N ALA A 6 -38.59 -38.77 8.31
CA ALA A 6 -38.17 -37.47 8.84
C ALA A 6 -37.05 -37.57 9.91
N SER A 7 -37.06 -38.62 10.73
CA SER A 7 -36.00 -38.86 11.73
C SER A 7 -34.67 -39.26 11.09
N TYR A 8 -34.70 -40.00 9.98
CA TYR A 8 -33.47 -40.40 9.27
C TYR A 8 -32.81 -39.21 8.57
N ILE A 9 -33.58 -38.31 7.98
CA ILE A 9 -33.04 -37.11 7.31
C ILE A 9 -32.43 -36.14 8.34
N LEU A 10 -33.05 -35.95 9.50
CA LEU A 10 -32.50 -35.10 10.57
C LEU A 10 -31.20 -35.69 11.15
N CYS A 11 -31.12 -37.01 11.34
CA CYS A 11 -29.91 -37.70 11.78
C CYS A 11 -28.77 -37.60 10.77
N ILE A 12 -29.06 -37.72 9.46
CA ILE A 12 -28.04 -37.58 8.41
C ILE A 12 -27.56 -36.13 8.30
N TYR A 13 -28.44 -35.13 8.41
CA TYR A 13 -28.05 -33.72 8.43
C TYR A 13 -27.21 -33.36 9.67
N LEU A 14 -27.52 -33.95 10.83
CA LEU A 14 -26.72 -33.79 12.04
C LEU A 14 -25.37 -34.51 11.94
N ILE A 15 -25.29 -35.70 11.33
CA ILE A 15 -24.03 -36.43 11.12
C ILE A 15 -23.16 -35.74 10.06
N ILE A 16 -23.72 -35.17 8.99
CA ILE A 16 -22.97 -34.41 7.98
C ILE A 16 -22.45 -33.09 8.58
N ASN A 17 -23.25 -32.39 9.41
CA ASN A 17 -22.76 -31.21 10.14
C ASN A 17 -21.75 -31.58 11.25
N TYR A 18 -21.90 -32.74 11.90
CA TYR A 18 -20.96 -33.24 12.90
C TYR A 18 -19.63 -33.71 12.27
N LEU A 19 -19.66 -34.26 11.06
CA LEU A 19 -18.47 -34.60 10.25
C LEU A 19 -17.82 -33.38 9.58
N LEU A 20 -18.56 -32.30 9.33
CA LEU A 20 -18.00 -31.01 8.90
C LEU A 20 -17.43 -30.18 10.06
N THR A 21 -17.76 -30.55 11.30
CA THR A 21 -17.03 -30.14 12.50
C THR A 21 -16.10 -31.25 12.96
N VAL A 22 -15.15 -31.65 12.10
CA VAL A 22 -13.87 -32.11 12.66
C VAL A 22 -13.38 -30.93 13.48
N ALA A 23 -13.45 -31.06 14.81
CA ALA A 23 -12.84 -30.13 15.72
C ALA A 23 -11.41 -29.92 15.23
N LYS A 24 -11.15 -28.79 14.56
CA LYS A 24 -9.79 -28.40 14.18
C LYS A 24 -9.03 -28.39 15.49
N ALA A 25 -8.19 -29.39 15.70
CA ALA A 25 -7.39 -29.48 16.90
C ALA A 25 -6.63 -28.16 17.01
N ASN A 26 -6.92 -27.38 18.06
CA ASN A 26 -6.33 -26.07 18.23
C ASN A 26 -4.81 -26.21 18.24
N ILE A 27 -4.15 -25.65 17.22
CA ILE A 27 -2.70 -25.51 17.18
C ILE A 27 -2.33 -24.50 18.27
N ASN A 28 -1.47 -24.91 19.20
CA ASN A 28 -1.04 -24.03 20.28
C ASN A 28 0.08 -23.10 19.77
N TRP A 29 -0.30 -21.91 19.33
CA TRP A 29 0.62 -20.89 18.84
C TRP A 29 1.39 -20.24 19.99
N ASN A 30 2.71 -20.16 19.86
CA ASN A 30 3.61 -19.65 20.90
C ASN A 30 3.63 -18.10 21.02
N GLY A 31 2.50 -17.43 20.73
CA GLY A 31 2.40 -15.96 20.70
C GLY A 31 3.11 -15.27 19.52
N ASN A 32 4.21 -15.82 18.99
CA ASN A 32 5.08 -15.24 17.97
C ASN A 32 4.87 -15.81 16.55
N ASN A 33 3.62 -16.12 16.18
CA ASN A 33 3.23 -16.55 14.83
C ASN A 33 3.83 -17.87 14.30
N TRP A 34 4.37 -18.71 15.20
CA TRP A 34 4.78 -20.07 14.92
C TRP A 34 4.27 -21.06 15.99
N ALA A 35 4.26 -22.35 15.66
CA ALA A 35 3.85 -23.44 16.55
C ALA A 35 4.60 -24.73 16.25
N MET A 36 4.63 -25.63 17.23
CA MET A 36 5.11 -27.01 17.08
C MET A 36 3.96 -27.91 16.61
N GLY A 37 4.30 -29.04 15.97
CA GLY A 37 3.34 -30.06 15.53
C GLY A 37 2.36 -29.56 14.47
N CYS A 38 2.80 -28.69 13.56
CA CYS A 38 1.96 -28.13 12.50
C CYS A 38 2.69 -28.03 11.16
N ASP A 39 1.91 -27.87 10.09
CA ASP A 39 2.37 -27.68 8.71
C ASP A 39 1.32 -26.88 7.89
N PHE A 40 1.69 -26.52 6.67
CA PHE A 40 0.85 -25.88 5.64
C PHE A 40 0.85 -26.69 4.36
N TYR A 41 -0.27 -26.70 3.65
CA TYR A 41 -0.38 -27.44 2.39
C TYR A 41 0.39 -26.74 1.26
N ARG A 42 1.33 -27.46 0.64
CA ARG A 42 1.98 -27.11 -0.64
C ARG A 42 2.65 -25.73 -0.60
N ASN A 43 2.80 -25.10 -1.78
CA ASN A 43 3.33 -23.75 -1.97
C ASN A 43 4.78 -23.51 -1.57
N ASP A 44 5.62 -24.54 -1.63
CA ASP A 44 7.06 -24.42 -1.43
C ASP A 44 7.68 -23.51 -2.50
N LEU A 45 8.32 -22.44 -2.05
CA LEU A 45 9.13 -21.52 -2.83
C LEU A 45 10.54 -22.09 -3.01
N CYS A 46 11.15 -22.50 -1.90
CA CYS A 46 12.46 -23.11 -1.85
C CYS A 46 12.62 -23.86 -0.50
N ASN A 47 13.75 -24.54 -0.32
CA ASN A 47 14.08 -25.22 0.93
C ASN A 47 15.54 -25.01 1.33
N ALA A 48 15.83 -25.14 2.63
CA ALA A 48 17.16 -25.02 3.19
C ALA A 48 17.36 -26.05 4.32
N ARG A 49 18.54 -26.68 4.38
CA ARG A 49 18.90 -27.60 5.46
C ARG A 49 19.43 -26.80 6.65
N ILE A 50 18.52 -26.44 7.56
CA ILE A 50 18.81 -25.60 8.73
C ILE A 50 18.04 -26.11 9.96
N PRO A 51 18.49 -25.81 11.18
CA PRO A 51 17.74 -26.12 12.40
C PRO A 51 16.36 -25.45 12.44
N SER A 52 15.42 -26.08 13.15
CA SER A 52 14.01 -25.68 13.19
C SER A 52 13.79 -24.24 13.65
N GLU A 53 14.55 -23.81 14.66
CA GLU A 53 14.54 -22.50 15.28
C GLU A 53 15.01 -21.38 14.34
N GLN A 54 15.77 -21.72 13.30
CA GLN A 54 16.25 -20.75 12.30
C GLN A 54 15.26 -20.59 11.13
N CYS A 55 14.28 -21.48 11.00
CA CYS A 55 13.41 -21.53 9.82
C CYS A 55 12.56 -20.27 9.63
N GLY A 56 12.02 -19.71 10.71
CA GLY A 56 11.25 -18.46 10.64
C GLY A 56 12.09 -17.25 10.23
N GLY A 57 13.29 -17.09 10.81
CA GLY A 57 14.20 -16.03 10.44
C GLY A 57 14.81 -16.20 9.04
N HIS A 58 14.89 -17.43 8.53
CA HIS A 58 15.31 -17.68 7.15
C HIS A 58 14.19 -17.32 6.16
N CYS A 59 12.95 -17.70 6.47
CA CYS A 59 11.79 -17.31 5.68
C CYS A 59 11.61 -15.79 5.66
N SER A 60 11.73 -15.09 6.79
CA SER A 60 11.59 -13.61 6.81
C SER A 60 12.61 -12.86 5.93
N ARG A 61 13.78 -13.46 5.66
CA ARG A 61 14.81 -12.90 4.77
C ARG A 61 14.72 -13.43 3.34
N THR A 62 13.84 -14.38 3.06
CA THR A 62 13.67 -14.99 1.74
C THR A 62 12.62 -14.21 0.96
N PRO A 63 12.98 -13.53 -0.16
CA PRO A 63 12.03 -12.75 -0.94
C PRO A 63 10.82 -13.59 -1.38
N GLY A 64 9.62 -13.13 -1.06
CA GLY A 64 8.36 -13.81 -1.38
C GLY A 64 7.96 -14.96 -0.43
N CYS A 65 8.74 -15.21 0.63
CA CYS A 65 8.33 -16.14 1.67
C CYS A 65 7.34 -15.47 2.61
N THR A 66 6.21 -16.12 2.82
CA THR A 66 5.06 -15.62 3.61
C THR A 66 4.82 -16.50 4.83
N HIS A 67 5.26 -17.76 4.77
CA HIS A 67 5.12 -18.75 5.81
C HIS A 67 6.15 -19.85 5.60
N PHE A 68 6.34 -20.68 6.60
CA PHE A 68 7.31 -21.75 6.55
C PHE A 68 6.78 -23.00 7.26
N ALA A 69 7.37 -24.13 6.90
CA ALA A 69 7.26 -25.36 7.66
C ALA A 69 8.62 -26.07 7.73
N TRP A 70 8.92 -26.70 8.85
CA TRP A 70 10.14 -27.43 9.09
C TRP A 70 9.80 -28.88 9.44
N ASN A 71 10.56 -29.82 8.88
CA ASN A 71 10.47 -31.24 9.18
C ASN A 71 11.85 -31.92 9.19
N ARG A 72 11.88 -33.20 9.60
CA ARG A 72 13.13 -33.98 9.71
C ARG A 72 13.71 -34.48 8.40
N TYR A 73 13.14 -34.08 7.26
CA TYR A 73 13.66 -34.46 5.96
C TYR A 73 15.15 -34.09 5.85
N ASN A 74 16.00 -35.03 5.39
CA ASN A 74 17.46 -34.89 5.29
C ASN A 74 18.15 -34.37 6.58
N GLY A 75 17.65 -34.78 7.75
CA GLY A 75 18.22 -34.36 9.03
C GLY A 75 17.81 -32.95 9.46
N GLY A 76 16.77 -32.38 8.84
CA GLY A 76 16.21 -31.07 9.18
C GLY A 76 16.14 -30.16 7.97
N THR A 77 14.94 -29.95 7.43
CA THR A 77 14.71 -29.10 6.26
C THR A 77 13.64 -28.06 6.57
N CYS A 78 13.98 -26.79 6.35
CA CYS A 78 13.05 -25.67 6.34
C CYS A 78 12.51 -25.46 4.94
N TRP A 79 11.19 -25.49 4.80
CA TRP A 79 10.45 -25.25 3.57
C TRP A 79 9.88 -23.84 3.64
N MET A 80 10.45 -22.95 2.83
CA MET A 80 9.98 -21.57 2.67
C MET A 80 8.83 -21.58 1.68
N LYS A 81 7.70 -20.99 2.04
CA LYS A 81 6.45 -21.09 1.28
C LYS A 81 5.90 -19.71 0.93
N ARG A 82 5.14 -19.64 -0.17
CA ARG A 82 4.57 -18.40 -0.74
C ARG A 82 3.03 -18.41 -0.76
N GLY A 83 2.43 -17.23 -0.90
CA GLY A 83 0.99 -17.06 -1.04
C GLY A 83 0.30 -16.51 0.22
N SER A 84 -0.96 -16.14 0.09
CA SER A 84 -1.74 -15.52 1.17
C SER A 84 -2.29 -16.58 2.13
N VAL A 85 -1.50 -16.94 3.14
CA VAL A 85 -1.94 -17.86 4.20
C VAL A 85 -1.98 -17.18 5.57
N THR A 86 -2.85 -17.70 6.42
CA THR A 86 -3.00 -17.28 7.82
C THR A 86 -2.84 -18.49 8.74
N LYS A 87 -2.78 -18.27 10.05
CA LYS A 87 -2.77 -19.34 11.06
C LYS A 87 -3.90 -20.36 10.89
N ASN A 88 -5.05 -19.93 10.36
CA ASN A 88 -6.23 -20.79 10.15
C ASN A 88 -6.07 -21.81 9.01
N ASN A 89 -5.04 -21.61 8.17
CA ASN A 89 -4.68 -22.51 7.08
C ASN A 89 -3.69 -23.61 7.52
N ALA A 90 -3.10 -23.48 8.71
CA ALA A 90 -2.24 -24.52 9.26
C ALA A 90 -3.06 -25.74 9.69
N PHE A 91 -2.47 -26.93 9.56
CA PHE A 91 -3.03 -28.17 10.06
C PHE A 91 -2.08 -28.84 11.05
N LYS A 92 -2.64 -29.60 12.00
CA LYS A 92 -1.88 -30.33 13.02
C LYS A 92 -1.25 -31.57 12.40
N THR A 93 0.00 -31.85 12.75
CA THR A 93 0.72 -33.07 12.34
C THR A 93 0.83 -34.05 13.49
N SER A 94 1.10 -35.32 13.19
CA SER A 94 1.38 -36.35 14.20
C SER A 94 2.81 -36.28 14.74
N ASP A 95 3.71 -35.53 14.09
CA ASP A 95 5.08 -35.34 14.54
C ASP A 95 5.19 -34.06 15.37
N PRO A 96 5.33 -34.15 16.70
CA PRO A 96 5.38 -32.97 17.57
C PRO A 96 6.66 -32.14 17.38
N THR A 97 7.65 -32.63 16.62
CA THR A 97 8.89 -31.90 16.34
C THR A 97 8.84 -31.04 15.08
N MET A 98 7.80 -31.18 14.26
CA MET A 98 7.60 -30.27 13.14
C MET A 98 7.30 -28.86 13.64
N VAL A 99 7.72 -27.86 12.88
CA VAL A 99 7.51 -26.45 13.24
C VAL A 99 6.92 -25.74 12.04
N CYS A 100 5.84 -25.01 12.21
CA CYS A 100 5.31 -24.15 11.17
C CYS A 100 5.09 -22.73 11.68
N GLY A 101 5.15 -21.76 10.80
CA GLY A 101 4.88 -20.38 11.16
C GLY A 101 4.49 -19.52 9.98
N VAL A 102 3.77 -18.44 10.28
CA VAL A 102 3.47 -17.38 9.32
C VAL A 102 4.41 -16.21 9.59
N ILE A 103 4.99 -15.64 8.55
CA ILE A 103 5.76 -14.41 8.66
C ILE A 103 4.74 -13.27 8.66
N ILE A 104 4.34 -12.86 9.85
CA ILE A 104 3.76 -11.53 10.04
C ILE A 104 4.98 -10.63 10.16
N GLU A 105 5.19 -9.72 9.21
CA GLU A 105 6.38 -8.87 9.14
C GLU A 105 6.66 -8.20 10.50
N SER A 106 7.57 -8.78 11.27
CA SER A 106 8.04 -8.25 12.55
C SER A 106 9.34 -7.50 12.31
N ASN A 107 9.23 -6.24 11.92
CA ASN A 107 10.37 -5.30 11.90
C ASN A 107 10.78 -4.98 13.34
N GLY A 108 11.86 -5.60 13.80
CA GLY A 108 12.56 -5.23 15.03
C GLY A 108 13.17 -3.84 14.88
N GLY A 109 12.41 -2.83 15.29
CA GLY A 109 12.77 -1.42 15.22
C GLY A 109 11.55 -0.52 15.45
N GLY A 110 10.73 -0.85 16.47
CA GLY A 110 9.66 -0.01 16.97
C GLY A 110 8.75 0.64 15.91
N HIS A 111 8.10 -0.14 15.03
CA HIS A 111 6.94 0.31 14.25
C HIS A 111 5.91 -0.84 14.17
N ASN A 112 4.66 -0.55 14.55
CA ASN A 112 3.53 -1.49 14.55
C ASN A 112 3.41 -2.23 13.20
N GLY A 113 3.73 -3.54 13.18
CA GLY A 113 3.68 -4.43 12.01
C GLY A 113 2.28 -4.99 11.67
N GLY A 114 1.22 -4.36 12.18
CA GLY A 114 -0.09 -4.40 11.53
C GLY A 114 -0.20 -3.09 10.77
N GLY A 115 -0.48 -3.13 9.47
CA GLY A 115 -0.68 -1.91 8.70
C GLY A 115 -1.59 -0.94 9.47
N GLN A 116 -1.25 0.33 9.45
CA GLN A 116 -1.93 1.33 10.24
C GLN A 116 -3.20 1.76 9.50
N ALA A 117 -4.31 1.86 10.22
CA ALA A 117 -5.52 2.43 9.64
C ALA A 117 -5.28 3.90 9.27
N GLY A 118 -5.74 4.30 8.10
CA GLY A 118 -5.67 5.66 7.64
C GLY A 118 -6.82 6.01 6.72
N THR A 119 -6.90 7.29 6.40
CA THR A 119 -7.88 7.84 5.47
C THR A 119 -7.17 8.40 4.26
N THR A 120 -7.91 8.55 3.16
CA THR A 120 -7.39 9.23 1.98
C THR A 120 -8.22 10.44 1.64
N THR A 121 -7.57 11.42 1.02
CA THR A 121 -8.22 12.47 0.24
C THR A 121 -7.60 12.47 -1.16
N ARG A 122 -7.98 13.45 -1.97
CA ARG A 122 -7.46 13.64 -3.33
C ARG A 122 -7.22 15.12 -3.57
N TYR A 123 -6.13 15.44 -4.25
CA TYR A 123 -5.80 16.81 -4.62
C TYR A 123 -4.92 16.88 -5.87
N TRP A 124 -4.92 18.06 -6.50
CA TRP A 124 -3.92 18.48 -7.47
C TRP A 124 -3.93 20.00 -7.54
N ASP A 125 -3.02 20.64 -6.80
CA ASP A 125 -2.91 22.10 -6.68
C ASP A 125 -1.85 22.71 -7.63
N CYS A 126 -1.14 21.85 -8.36
CA CYS A 126 0.00 22.16 -9.23
C CYS A 126 1.24 22.74 -8.51
N CYS A 127 1.21 22.89 -7.19
CA CYS A 127 2.29 23.50 -6.43
C CYS A 127 3.56 22.66 -6.50
N LYS A 128 4.71 23.31 -6.29
CA LYS A 128 5.96 22.60 -6.00
C LYS A 128 5.76 21.72 -4.75
N PRO A 129 5.96 20.39 -4.83
CA PRO A 129 5.83 19.51 -3.67
C PRO A 129 6.90 19.82 -2.60
N SER A 130 6.55 19.72 -1.31
CA SER A 130 7.46 20.13 -0.22
C SER A 130 8.74 19.29 -0.15
N CYS A 131 8.71 18.00 -0.51
CA CYS A 131 9.90 17.15 -0.56
C CYS A 131 10.85 17.48 -1.72
N SER A 132 10.53 18.51 -2.52
CA SER A 132 11.40 19.03 -3.58
C SER A 132 12.40 20.08 -3.07
N TRP A 133 12.26 20.53 -1.82
CA TRP A 133 13.21 21.47 -1.21
C TRP A 133 14.46 20.75 -0.69
N PRO A 134 15.65 21.39 -0.72
CA PRO A 134 16.86 20.83 -0.12
C PRO A 134 16.68 20.53 1.38
N GLY A 135 17.37 19.49 1.87
CA GLY A 135 17.37 19.13 3.29
C GLY A 135 16.08 18.47 3.80
N LYS A 136 15.16 18.12 2.90
CA LYS A 136 13.87 17.47 3.25
C LYS A 136 13.91 15.95 3.26
N VAL A 137 15.04 15.31 2.97
CA VAL A 137 15.18 13.84 3.04
C VAL A 137 16.31 13.50 4.01
N SER A 138 16.02 12.72 5.05
CA SER A 138 17.02 12.38 6.07
C SER A 138 18.18 11.58 5.48
N GLY A 139 19.41 12.01 5.76
CA GLY A 139 20.64 11.34 5.34
C GLY A 139 20.95 11.38 3.85
N SER A 140 20.14 12.00 3.00
CA SER A 140 20.32 12.04 1.55
C SER A 140 20.08 13.45 0.98
N ASN A 141 20.92 13.89 0.03
CA ASN A 141 20.74 15.15 -0.68
C ASN A 141 19.83 15.00 -1.92
N THR A 142 18.90 14.05 -1.88
CA THR A 142 17.91 13.84 -2.94
C THR A 142 16.70 14.76 -2.76
N GLN A 143 16.00 15.06 -3.84
CA GLN A 143 14.80 15.88 -3.85
C GLN A 143 13.81 15.32 -4.87
N VAL A 144 12.52 15.55 -4.62
CA VAL A 144 11.50 15.35 -5.64
C VAL A 144 11.72 16.35 -6.76
N ARG A 145 11.67 15.89 -8.01
CA ARG A 145 11.77 16.73 -9.20
C ARG A 145 10.59 17.67 -9.28
N THR A 146 10.86 18.89 -9.71
CA THR A 146 9.85 19.89 -10.07
C THR A 146 10.00 20.22 -11.53
N CYS A 147 8.95 20.76 -12.13
CA CYS A 147 8.93 21.08 -13.54
C CYS A 147 8.57 22.55 -13.76
N SER A 148 8.99 23.11 -14.90
CA SER A 148 8.53 24.42 -15.35
C SER A 148 7.08 24.35 -15.84
N TRP A 149 6.54 25.48 -16.32
CA TRP A 149 5.14 25.65 -16.72
C TRP A 149 4.52 24.48 -17.52
N GLY A 150 5.24 23.92 -18.49
CA GLY A 150 4.75 22.80 -19.31
C GLY A 150 4.65 21.45 -18.58
N GLY A 151 5.17 21.34 -17.36
CA GLY A 151 5.03 20.18 -16.48
C GLY A 151 5.88 18.96 -16.82
N TYR A 152 6.72 19.02 -17.86
CA TYR A 152 7.67 17.95 -18.22
C TYR A 152 9.15 18.37 -18.17
N ASN A 153 9.44 19.66 -18.37
CA ASN A 153 10.80 20.17 -18.32
C ASN A 153 11.24 20.30 -16.86
N VAL A 154 12.07 19.36 -16.42
CA VAL A 154 12.60 19.31 -15.05
C VAL A 154 13.43 20.55 -14.74
N LEU A 155 13.19 21.15 -13.58
CA LEU A 155 14.01 22.21 -13.02
C LEU A 155 15.08 21.58 -12.12
N TYR A 156 16.34 21.84 -12.46
CA TYR A 156 17.49 21.34 -11.70
C TYR A 156 17.87 22.21 -10.50
N ASN A 157 17.34 23.44 -10.42
CA ASN A 157 17.53 24.29 -9.24
C ASN A 157 16.50 23.94 -8.17
N PRO A 158 16.86 23.23 -7.08
CA PRO A 158 15.92 22.85 -6.05
C PRO A 158 15.42 24.05 -5.22
N ASN A 159 16.08 25.22 -5.33
CA ASN A 159 15.64 26.46 -4.69
C ASN A 159 14.71 27.31 -5.56
N ALA A 160 14.32 26.84 -6.76
CA ALA A 160 13.33 27.53 -7.57
C ALA A 160 12.02 27.71 -6.79
N VAL A 161 11.51 28.94 -6.79
CA VAL A 161 10.30 29.32 -6.04
C VAL A 161 9.07 28.59 -6.61
N SER A 162 8.19 28.13 -5.72
CA SER A 162 6.93 27.48 -6.10
C SER A 162 6.08 28.39 -6.97
N GLY A 163 5.40 27.85 -7.97
CA GLY A 163 4.40 28.58 -8.74
C GLY A 163 3.27 29.15 -7.87
N CYS A 164 2.97 28.49 -6.74
CA CYS A 164 2.01 28.93 -5.73
C CYS A 164 2.50 30.12 -4.89
N ASP A 165 3.80 30.40 -4.90
CA ASP A 165 4.44 31.51 -4.17
C ASP A 165 5.01 32.57 -5.13
N GLY A 166 4.43 32.71 -6.33
CA GLY A 166 4.92 33.69 -7.31
C GLY A 166 6.11 33.23 -8.17
N GLY A 167 6.62 32.02 -7.97
CA GLY A 167 7.73 31.42 -8.72
C GLY A 167 7.35 30.71 -10.02
N HIS A 168 8.17 29.74 -10.45
CA HIS A 168 7.99 29.03 -11.73
C HIS A 168 8.22 27.51 -11.62
N ALA A 169 8.29 26.97 -10.40
CA ALA A 169 8.40 25.54 -10.14
C ALA A 169 7.03 24.94 -9.77
N PHE A 170 6.62 23.89 -10.48
CA PHE A 170 5.35 23.19 -10.33
C PHE A 170 5.58 21.70 -10.11
N ALA A 171 4.54 20.97 -9.68
CA ALA A 171 4.53 19.51 -9.74
C ALA A 171 4.72 19.05 -11.21
N CYS A 172 5.50 18.00 -11.43
CA CYS A 172 5.66 17.42 -12.76
C CYS A 172 4.42 16.60 -13.14
N ASN A 173 3.97 16.68 -14.40
CA ASN A 173 2.76 16.01 -14.89
C ASN A 173 2.84 14.49 -14.74
N ASN A 174 4.03 13.91 -14.91
CA ASN A 174 4.26 12.47 -14.73
C ASN A 174 4.22 12.02 -13.26
N GLN A 175 4.07 12.93 -12.29
CA GLN A 175 3.76 12.62 -10.89
C GLN A 175 2.25 12.45 -10.63
N MET A 176 1.49 12.16 -11.69
CA MET A 176 0.11 11.68 -11.61
C MET A 176 0.06 10.15 -11.37
N PRO A 177 -1.08 9.58 -10.94
CA PRO A 177 -1.19 8.15 -10.65
C PRO A 177 -1.47 7.34 -11.92
N TRP A 178 -1.16 6.04 -11.89
CA TRP A 178 -1.46 5.12 -12.98
C TRP A 178 -1.76 3.70 -12.47
N ALA A 179 -2.56 2.97 -13.24
CA ALA A 179 -2.81 1.55 -12.98
C ALA A 179 -1.65 0.71 -13.49
N VAL A 180 -1.14 -0.21 -12.66
CA VAL A 180 -0.21 -1.27 -13.09
C VAL A 180 -1.01 -2.45 -13.66
N ASN A 181 -2.12 -2.78 -13.00
CA ASN A 181 -3.13 -3.73 -13.44
C ASN A 181 -4.44 -3.45 -12.66
N ASP A 182 -5.45 -4.30 -12.81
CA ASP A 182 -6.75 -4.10 -12.14
C ASP A 182 -6.71 -4.12 -10.61
N GLN A 183 -5.66 -4.66 -9.97
CA GLN A 183 -5.54 -4.76 -8.51
C GLN A 183 -4.49 -3.82 -7.91
N LEU A 184 -3.55 -3.33 -8.72
CA LEU A 184 -2.44 -2.50 -8.27
C LEU A 184 -2.33 -1.20 -9.07
N ALA A 185 -2.18 -0.10 -8.36
CA ALA A 185 -1.82 1.20 -8.92
C ALA A 185 -0.57 1.79 -8.25
N TYR A 186 0.09 2.70 -8.94
CA TYR A 186 1.18 3.52 -8.41
C TYR A 186 0.80 5.00 -8.47
N GLY A 187 1.39 5.79 -7.58
CA GLY A 187 1.27 7.23 -7.63
C GLY A 187 2.01 7.93 -6.50
N PHE A 188 1.54 9.12 -6.17
CA PHE A 188 2.21 10.01 -5.23
C PHE A 188 1.19 10.61 -4.28
N ALA A 189 1.64 11.01 -3.09
CA ALA A 189 0.75 11.59 -2.09
C ALA A 189 1.44 12.66 -1.25
N ALA A 190 0.63 13.55 -0.69
CA ALA A 190 0.98 14.25 0.53
C ALA A 190 0.58 13.41 1.74
N ALA A 191 1.38 13.38 2.81
CA ALA A 191 1.00 12.62 4.00
C ALA A 191 1.51 13.23 5.30
N THR A 192 0.73 13.04 6.37
CA THR A 192 1.15 13.27 7.76
C THR A 192 0.99 11.98 8.54
N ILE A 193 2.14 11.42 8.96
CA ILE A 193 2.21 10.16 9.69
C ILE A 193 2.65 10.46 11.13
N PRO A 194 1.87 10.08 12.16
CA PRO A 194 2.21 10.30 13.56
C PRO A 194 3.59 9.77 13.92
N GLY A 195 4.33 10.55 14.71
CA GLY A 195 5.69 10.20 15.12
C GLY A 195 6.77 10.41 14.04
N MET A 196 6.41 10.86 12.84
CA MET A 196 7.37 11.15 11.77
C MET A 196 7.38 12.63 11.42
N ASN A 197 8.58 13.23 11.41
CA ASN A 197 8.78 14.54 10.80
C ASN A 197 8.84 14.43 9.26
N GLU A 198 8.88 15.58 8.59
CA GLU A 198 8.95 15.62 7.12
C GLU A 198 10.20 14.92 6.57
N GLN A 199 11.36 15.13 7.20
CA GLN A 199 12.62 14.49 6.75
C GLN A 199 12.57 12.96 6.78
N SER A 200 11.83 12.38 7.72
CA SER A 200 11.68 10.94 7.88
C SER A 200 10.69 10.32 6.89
N ARG A 201 9.69 11.07 6.42
CA ARG A 201 8.66 10.55 5.51
C ARG A 201 8.88 10.90 4.04
N CYS A 202 9.53 12.03 3.74
CA CYS A 202 9.77 12.44 2.37
C CYS A 202 10.48 11.35 1.57
N CYS A 203 9.94 11.09 0.38
CA CYS A 203 10.38 10.10 -0.58
C CYS A 203 10.30 8.63 -0.12
N ALA A 204 9.72 8.36 1.06
CA ALA A 204 9.39 7.00 1.47
C ALA A 204 8.14 6.51 0.71
N CYS A 205 8.04 5.20 0.53
CA CYS A 205 6.88 4.59 -0.09
C CYS A 205 6.01 3.82 0.89
N TYR A 206 4.71 3.86 0.64
CA TYR A 206 3.71 3.16 1.42
C TYR A 206 2.77 2.42 0.49
N LYS A 207 2.47 1.17 0.85
CA LYS A 207 1.38 0.41 0.24
C LYS A 207 0.10 0.73 1.00
N LEU A 208 -0.92 1.16 0.27
CA LEU A 208 -2.26 1.45 0.77
C LEU A 208 -3.18 0.32 0.32
N ASP A 209 -3.73 -0.43 1.26
CA ASP A 209 -4.76 -1.44 1.01
C ASP A 209 -6.12 -0.83 1.33
N PHE A 210 -6.93 -0.57 0.30
CA PHE A 210 -8.22 0.10 0.49
C PHE A 210 -9.22 -0.82 1.20
N THR A 211 -9.88 -0.28 2.22
CA THR A 211 -10.82 -1.00 3.09
C THR A 211 -12.24 -0.47 3.03
N SER A 212 -12.49 0.60 2.26
CA SER A 212 -13.85 1.08 1.98
C SER A 212 -14.00 1.61 0.55
N GLY A 213 -15.26 1.85 0.16
CA GLY A 213 -15.61 2.35 -1.16
C GLY A 213 -15.43 1.32 -2.29
N PRO A 214 -15.62 1.74 -3.56
CA PRO A 214 -15.63 0.84 -4.72
C PRO A 214 -14.25 0.25 -5.08
N VAL A 215 -13.21 0.68 -4.37
CA VAL A 215 -11.82 0.20 -4.53
C VAL A 215 -11.40 -0.78 -3.43
N THR A 216 -12.31 -1.19 -2.55
CA THR A 216 -12.03 -2.16 -1.48
C THR A 216 -11.35 -3.41 -2.03
N GLY A 217 -10.22 -3.79 -1.42
CA GLY A 217 -9.43 -4.96 -1.82
C GLY A 217 -8.36 -4.67 -2.89
N LYS A 218 -8.37 -3.50 -3.53
CA LYS A 218 -7.27 -3.04 -4.38
C LYS A 218 -6.15 -2.44 -3.52
N SER A 219 -4.95 -2.41 -4.08
CA SER A 219 -3.79 -1.79 -3.46
C SER A 219 -3.24 -0.64 -4.32
N MET A 220 -2.70 0.39 -3.68
CA MET A 220 -1.93 1.44 -4.34
C MET A 220 -0.61 1.65 -3.61
N ILE A 221 0.52 1.67 -4.32
CA ILE A 221 1.81 2.08 -3.73
C ILE A 221 2.04 3.55 -4.06
N VAL A 222 2.23 4.36 -3.02
CA VAL A 222 2.46 5.80 -3.16
C VAL A 222 3.82 6.19 -2.62
N GLN A 223 4.51 7.11 -3.31
CA GLN A 223 5.66 7.81 -2.76
C GLN A 223 5.20 9.14 -2.14
N ILE A 224 5.69 9.44 -0.94
CA ILE A 224 5.39 10.71 -0.27
C ILE A 224 6.25 11.83 -0.87
N THR A 225 5.62 12.79 -1.54
CA THR A 225 6.30 13.92 -2.19
C THR A 225 5.99 15.26 -1.54
N ASN A 226 4.99 15.30 -0.65
CA ASN A 226 4.54 16.52 -0.02
C ASN A 226 4.11 16.27 1.44
N SER A 227 4.07 17.34 2.22
CA SER A 227 3.42 17.39 3.52
C SER A 227 2.25 18.37 3.41
N GLY A 228 1.01 17.88 3.50
CA GLY A 228 -0.14 18.78 3.54
C GLY A 228 -0.17 19.56 4.87
N SER A 229 -0.66 20.79 4.83
CA SER A 229 -0.97 21.58 6.05
C SER A 229 -2.29 21.13 6.71
N ASP A 230 -3.18 20.53 5.92
CA ASP A 230 -4.56 20.20 6.30
C ASP A 230 -4.78 18.69 6.47
N VAL A 231 -3.70 17.90 6.47
CA VAL A 231 -3.78 16.45 6.65
C VAL A 231 -3.78 16.10 8.13
N HIS A 232 -4.83 15.41 8.55
CA HIS A 232 -4.94 14.86 9.89
C HIS A 232 -3.99 13.66 10.08
N ALA A 233 -3.83 13.21 11.32
CA ALA A 233 -3.05 12.02 11.62
C ALA A 233 -3.51 10.83 10.77
N ASN A 234 -2.56 10.13 10.12
CA ASN A 234 -2.80 8.97 9.26
C ASN A 234 -3.57 9.27 7.96
N GLN A 235 -3.54 10.52 7.47
CA GLN A 235 -4.16 10.91 6.21
C GLN A 235 -3.15 10.95 5.06
N PHE A 236 -3.54 10.37 3.93
CA PHE A 236 -2.80 10.41 2.67
C PHE A 236 -3.63 11.15 1.62
N ASP A 237 -3.17 12.33 1.22
CA ASP A 237 -3.80 13.11 0.16
C ASP A 237 -3.22 12.68 -1.19
N LEU A 238 -4.00 11.93 -1.98
CA LEU A 238 -3.53 11.34 -3.22
C LEU A 238 -3.41 12.42 -4.30
N GLN A 239 -2.23 12.51 -4.95
CA GLN A 239 -2.04 13.41 -6.09
C GLN A 239 -2.81 12.86 -7.29
N ILE A 240 -3.98 13.44 -7.58
CA ILE A 240 -4.88 13.03 -8.67
C ILE A 240 -5.33 14.30 -9.40
N PRO A 241 -4.88 14.56 -10.64
CA PRO A 241 -5.38 15.66 -11.45
C PRO A 241 -6.91 15.74 -11.46
N GLY A 242 -7.45 16.93 -11.17
CA GLY A 242 -8.88 17.14 -11.03
C GLY A 242 -9.46 16.68 -9.70
N GLY A 243 -8.62 16.33 -8.70
CA GLY A 243 -9.03 16.01 -7.33
C GLY A 243 -9.40 17.24 -6.48
N GLY A 244 -9.19 18.44 -7.01
CA GLY A 244 -9.40 19.72 -6.30
C GLY A 244 -8.07 20.35 -5.92
N VAL A 245 -8.01 21.68 -5.98
CA VAL A 245 -6.78 22.44 -5.68
C VAL A 245 -6.60 22.67 -4.18
N GLY A 246 -7.68 22.60 -3.40
CA GLY A 246 -7.63 22.79 -1.96
C GLY A 246 -7.26 24.22 -1.57
N MET A 247 -6.40 24.36 -0.57
CA MET A 247 -6.03 25.68 -0.03
C MET A 247 -5.26 26.52 -1.05
N PHE A 248 -4.32 25.92 -1.78
CA PHE A 248 -3.52 26.59 -2.80
C PHE A 248 -4.09 26.39 -4.20
N ASN A 249 -3.71 27.22 -5.16
CA ASN A 249 -4.15 27.06 -6.56
C ASN A 249 -3.06 27.53 -7.53
N GLY A 250 -1.97 26.76 -7.61
CA GLY A 250 -0.94 26.95 -8.63
C GLY A 250 -1.45 26.66 -10.04
N CYS A 251 -2.51 25.86 -10.17
CA CYS A 251 -3.09 25.49 -11.46
C CYS A 251 -3.71 26.68 -12.20
N SER A 252 -4.24 27.68 -11.49
CA SER A 252 -4.70 28.94 -12.09
C SER A 252 -3.59 29.63 -12.88
N ARG A 253 -2.38 29.59 -12.32
CA ARG A 253 -1.20 30.14 -12.97
C ARG A 253 -0.69 29.19 -14.04
N GLN A 254 -0.44 27.93 -13.70
CA GLN A 254 0.22 26.97 -14.59
C GLN A 254 -0.56 26.71 -15.88
N TRP A 255 -1.88 26.55 -15.73
CA TRP A 255 -2.77 26.03 -16.76
C TRP A 255 -3.96 26.93 -17.06
N GLY A 256 -4.05 28.11 -16.44
CA GLY A 256 -5.21 28.99 -16.60
C GLY A 256 -6.49 28.42 -15.97
N ALA A 257 -6.38 27.54 -14.98
CA ALA A 257 -7.55 26.98 -14.30
C ALA A 257 -8.36 28.08 -13.58
N GLY A 258 -9.65 27.80 -13.33
CA GLY A 258 -10.52 28.74 -12.60
C GLY A 258 -10.05 29.01 -11.16
N PRO A 259 -10.67 29.97 -10.46
CA PRO A 259 -10.30 30.32 -9.08
C PRO A 259 -10.41 29.14 -8.10
N ASN A 260 -11.25 28.14 -8.40
CA ASN A 260 -11.42 26.90 -7.65
C ASN A 260 -10.72 25.68 -8.30
N GLY A 261 -9.87 25.89 -9.31
CA GLY A 261 -9.33 24.81 -10.13
C GLY A 261 -10.34 24.30 -11.16
N TRP A 262 -10.36 22.97 -11.35
CA TRP A 262 -11.36 22.27 -12.17
C TRP A 262 -12.40 21.60 -11.26
N GLY A 263 -13.66 21.97 -11.42
CA GLY A 263 -14.75 21.52 -10.55
C GLY A 263 -14.77 22.24 -9.20
N GLN A 264 -15.05 21.51 -8.13
CA GLN A 264 -15.09 22.05 -6.76
C GLN A 264 -13.69 22.29 -6.21
N ARG A 265 -13.52 23.35 -5.39
CA ARG A 265 -12.21 23.67 -4.79
C ARG A 265 -11.61 22.49 -4.02
N TYR A 266 -12.46 21.79 -3.27
CA TYR A 266 -12.15 20.54 -2.58
C TYR A 266 -12.96 19.42 -3.22
N GLY A 267 -12.29 18.35 -3.66
CA GLY A 267 -12.92 17.22 -4.35
C GLY A 267 -12.93 17.32 -5.88
N GLY A 268 -12.73 18.52 -6.44
CA GLY A 268 -12.48 18.74 -7.86
C GLY A 268 -13.66 18.36 -8.76
N VAL A 269 -13.35 17.77 -9.91
CA VAL A 269 -14.38 17.34 -10.88
C VAL A 269 -15.27 16.24 -10.32
N SER A 270 -16.52 16.15 -10.79
CA SER A 270 -17.51 15.19 -10.26
C SER A 270 -17.75 13.98 -11.17
N SER A 271 -17.31 14.04 -12.42
CA SER A 271 -17.51 13.01 -13.43
C SER A 271 -16.28 12.81 -14.30
N ARG A 272 -16.22 11.66 -14.99
CA ARG A 272 -15.15 11.36 -15.95
C ARG A 272 -15.17 12.33 -17.13
N GLU A 273 -16.35 12.77 -17.54
CA GLU A 273 -16.57 13.69 -18.66
C GLU A 273 -15.98 15.08 -18.36
N GLU A 274 -16.05 15.54 -17.12
CA GLU A 274 -15.41 16.79 -16.69
C GLU A 274 -13.87 16.76 -16.82
N CYS A 275 -13.25 15.58 -16.91
CA CYS A 275 -11.81 15.48 -17.17
C CYS A 275 -11.40 16.12 -18.51
N TYR A 276 -12.32 16.29 -19.47
CA TYR A 276 -12.02 16.98 -20.72
C TYR A 276 -11.77 18.48 -20.54
N ALA A 277 -12.18 19.08 -19.41
CA ALA A 277 -11.83 20.45 -19.07
C ALA A 277 -10.37 20.61 -18.61
N LEU A 278 -9.69 19.50 -18.27
CA LEU A 278 -8.28 19.53 -17.90
C LEU A 278 -7.37 19.53 -19.15
N PRO A 279 -6.16 20.14 -19.03
CA PRO A 279 -5.13 20.04 -20.05
C PRO A 279 -4.82 18.57 -20.39
N GLN A 280 -4.59 18.30 -21.68
CA GLN A 280 -4.29 16.95 -22.15
C GLN A 280 -3.10 16.32 -21.39
N ALA A 281 -2.11 17.12 -21.02
CA ALA A 281 -0.90 16.68 -20.33
C ALA A 281 -1.13 16.04 -18.94
N ILE A 282 -2.27 16.31 -18.30
CA ILE A 282 -2.62 15.76 -16.97
C ILE A 282 -3.96 15.01 -16.97
N ARG A 283 -4.59 14.86 -18.14
CA ARG A 283 -5.93 14.29 -18.28
C ARG A 283 -5.98 12.81 -17.91
N ASP A 284 -4.92 12.06 -18.22
CA ASP A 284 -4.88 10.63 -17.92
C ASP A 284 -4.91 10.36 -16.41
N GLY A 285 -4.29 11.22 -15.60
CA GLY A 285 -4.41 11.17 -14.15
C GLY A 285 -5.82 11.46 -13.65
N CYS A 286 -6.60 12.29 -14.35
CA CYS A 286 -8.01 12.51 -14.07
C CYS A 286 -8.86 11.30 -14.47
N PHE A 287 -8.60 10.70 -15.64
CA PHE A 287 -9.27 9.46 -16.04
C PHE A 287 -9.01 8.31 -15.08
N PHE A 288 -7.78 8.17 -14.57
CA PHE A 288 -7.44 7.19 -13.52
C PHE A 288 -8.42 7.26 -12.33
N ARG A 289 -8.82 8.47 -11.91
CA ARG A 289 -9.77 8.68 -10.80
C ARG A 289 -11.09 7.95 -11.01
N PHE A 290 -11.61 7.95 -12.23
CA PHE A 290 -12.91 7.38 -12.54
C PHE A 290 -12.80 5.95 -13.08
N ASP A 291 -11.68 5.60 -13.71
CA ASP A 291 -11.48 4.32 -14.38
C ASP A 291 -10.98 3.24 -13.41
N TRP A 292 -9.79 3.41 -12.83
CA TRP A 292 -9.21 2.43 -11.92
C TRP A 292 -9.68 2.66 -10.48
N PHE A 293 -9.70 3.93 -10.07
CA PHE A 293 -10.09 4.35 -8.72
C PHE A 293 -11.62 4.46 -8.53
N LYS A 294 -12.39 4.19 -9.59
CA LYS A 294 -13.85 4.02 -9.58
C LYS A 294 -14.63 5.19 -8.95
N GLY A 295 -14.08 6.39 -9.03
CA GLY A 295 -14.67 7.58 -8.43
C GLY A 295 -14.80 7.51 -6.90
N ALA A 296 -13.98 6.68 -6.24
CA ALA A 296 -14.03 6.51 -4.79
C ALA A 296 -13.87 7.85 -4.06
N ASP A 297 -14.78 8.14 -3.15
CA ASP A 297 -14.75 9.36 -2.35
C ASP A 297 -14.09 9.06 -1.00
N ASN A 298 -12.82 9.48 -0.89
CA ASN A 298 -12.03 9.40 0.34
C ASN A 298 -12.04 8.01 1.00
N PRO A 299 -11.69 6.93 0.27
CA PRO A 299 -11.70 5.58 0.85
C PRO A 299 -10.74 5.47 2.04
N ASN A 300 -11.16 4.70 3.03
CA ASN A 300 -10.31 4.26 4.13
C ASN A 300 -9.32 3.23 3.61
N MET A 301 -8.20 3.12 4.31
CA MET A 301 -7.17 2.15 3.97
C MET A 301 -6.42 1.65 5.20
N VAL A 302 -5.66 0.60 4.98
CA VAL A 302 -4.60 0.13 5.87
C VAL A 302 -3.29 0.35 5.14
N TYR A 303 -2.35 1.10 5.72
CA TYR A 303 -1.06 1.39 5.10
C TYR A 303 0.12 0.75 5.80
N SER A 304 1.13 0.37 5.02
CA SER A 304 2.42 -0.11 5.50
C SER A 304 3.56 0.50 4.71
N LYS A 305 4.68 0.80 5.38
CA LYS A 305 5.90 1.25 4.69
C LYS A 305 6.42 0.09 3.83
N VAL A 306 6.78 0.37 2.59
CA VAL A 306 7.35 -0.60 1.64
C VAL A 306 8.56 0.01 0.95
N LYS A 307 9.41 -0.84 0.37
CA LYS A 307 10.44 -0.35 -0.53
C LYS A 307 9.82 0.34 -1.74
N CYS A 308 10.36 1.49 -2.11
CA CYS A 308 9.91 2.22 -3.29
C CYS A 308 10.17 1.44 -4.58
N PRO A 309 9.13 1.16 -5.39
CA PRO A 309 9.30 0.67 -6.76
C PRO A 309 10.17 1.63 -7.59
N GLN A 310 10.99 1.07 -8.49
CA GLN A 310 11.90 1.85 -9.32
C GLN A 310 11.12 2.78 -10.27
N GLU A 311 9.89 2.43 -10.63
CA GLU A 311 9.00 3.23 -11.45
C GLU A 311 8.64 4.56 -10.77
N LEU A 312 8.37 4.56 -9.46
CA LEU A 312 8.11 5.79 -8.69
C LEU A 312 9.38 6.63 -8.55
N ILE A 313 10.52 6.00 -8.23
CA ILE A 313 11.82 6.67 -8.11
C ILE A 313 12.23 7.30 -9.45
N ASN A 314 12.04 6.59 -10.56
CA ASN A 314 12.40 7.08 -11.90
C ASN A 314 11.60 8.31 -12.29
N VAL A 315 10.35 8.42 -11.84
CA VAL A 315 9.51 9.59 -12.05
C VAL A 315 9.95 10.74 -11.15
N SER A 316 9.98 10.53 -9.83
CA SER A 316 10.24 11.60 -8.86
C SER A 316 11.69 12.04 -8.82
N GLY A 317 12.63 11.19 -9.23
CA GLY A 317 14.06 11.37 -9.02
C GLY A 317 14.51 11.28 -7.56
N CYS A 318 13.59 10.92 -6.65
CA CYS A 318 13.85 10.93 -5.23
C CYS A 318 13.95 9.53 -4.65
N LYS A 319 15.10 9.21 -4.04
CA LYS A 319 15.35 7.91 -3.38
C LYS A 319 16.03 8.13 -2.03
N ARG A 320 15.46 7.55 -0.97
CA ARG A 320 16.09 7.57 0.35
C ARG A 320 17.21 6.52 0.45
N ASN A 321 18.16 6.72 1.36
CA ASN A 321 19.25 5.77 1.55
C ASN A 321 18.82 4.46 2.22
N ASP A 322 17.70 4.47 2.95
CA ASP A 322 17.09 3.31 3.59
C ASP A 322 16.22 2.46 2.63
N GLU A 323 16.29 2.72 1.31
CA GLU A 323 15.52 2.06 0.24
C GLU A 323 16.36 1.07 -0.59
#